data_AF-A0ABD7SRS2-F1
#
_entry.id   AF-A0ABD7SRS2-F1
#
_cell.length_a   1.000
_cell.length_b   1.000
_cell.length_c   1.000
_cell.angle_alpha   90.00
_cell.angle_beta   90.00
_cell.angle_gamma   90.00
#
_symmetry.space_group_name_H-M   'P 1'
#
loop_
_entity.id
_entity.type
_entity.pdbx_description
1 polymer ?
#
loop_
_entity_poly.entity_id
_entity_poly.type
_entity_poly.pdbx_seq_one_letter_code
_entity_poly.pdbx_strand_id
1 'polypeptide(L)'
;MGIGKAANTHVMYQTIYHEHLDSVVFWAMGAGIDVDFPESGINLVKCMSGKWFVEVDHGNCFNNLDGISKPEIAPFIEPTFFNSEDEARDFAYECIKSVYPDLKNKDLNGYYS
;
A
#
# COMPACT_ATOMS: atom_id res chain seq x y z
N MET A 1 -15.97 -8.43 19.82
CA MET A 1 -15.96 -7.50 18.67
C MET A 1 -16.27 -8.31 17.44
N GLY A 2 -17.27 -7.90 16.66
CA GLY A 2 -17.84 -8.74 15.62
C GLY A 2 -16.83 -9.09 14.55
N ILE A 3 -16.73 -10.38 14.23
CA ILE A 3 -16.10 -10.90 13.02
C ILE A 3 -16.94 -10.47 11.81
N GLY A 4 -16.88 -9.18 11.48
CA GLY A 4 -17.33 -8.71 10.17
C GLY A 4 -16.44 -9.37 9.14
N LYS A 5 -17.03 -10.08 8.18
CA LYS A 5 -16.28 -10.69 7.07
C LYS A 5 -15.46 -9.58 6.41
N ALA A 6 -14.15 -9.79 6.27
CA ALA A 6 -13.26 -8.86 5.58
C ALA A 6 -13.86 -8.46 4.23
N ALA A 7 -13.74 -7.17 3.88
CA ALA A 7 -14.20 -6.68 2.60
C ALA A 7 -13.37 -7.34 1.49
N ASN A 8 -14.05 -7.92 0.49
CA ASN A 8 -13.36 -8.51 -0.65
C ASN A 8 -13.22 -7.46 -1.75
N THR A 9 -12.16 -6.65 -1.67
CA THR A 9 -11.89 -5.57 -2.62
C THR A 9 -11.67 -6.06 -4.04
N HIS A 10 -11.13 -7.28 -4.22
CA HIS A 10 -11.02 -7.92 -5.54
C HIS A 10 -12.38 -8.06 -6.23
N VAL A 11 -13.41 -8.50 -5.50
CA VAL A 11 -14.77 -8.65 -6.03
C VAL A 11 -15.47 -7.31 -6.14
N MET A 12 -15.34 -6.44 -5.14
CA MET A 12 -16.01 -5.13 -5.11
C MET A 12 -15.56 -4.20 -6.24
N TYR A 13 -14.27 -4.21 -6.56
CA TYR A 13 -13.66 -3.26 -7.50
C TYR A 13 -13.07 -3.90 -8.76
N GLN A 14 -13.27 -5.21 -8.95
CA GLN A 14 -12.79 -5.95 -10.11
C GLN A 14 -11.29 -5.71 -10.37
N THR A 15 -10.46 -5.96 -9.36
CA THR A 15 -9.01 -5.70 -9.44
C THR A 15 -8.33 -6.64 -10.43
N ILE A 16 -7.40 -6.13 -11.23
CA ILE A 16 -6.71 -6.88 -12.30
C ILE A 16 -5.18 -6.89 -12.17
N TYR A 17 -4.61 -6.08 -11.28
CA TYR A 17 -3.17 -6.02 -11.04
C TYR A 17 -2.88 -5.55 -9.62
N HIS A 18 -1.84 -6.12 -9.02
CA HIS A 18 -1.31 -5.81 -7.70
C HIS A 18 0.20 -5.74 -7.76
N GLU A 19 0.77 -4.71 -7.16
CA GLU A 19 2.20 -4.58 -6.93
C GLU A 19 2.46 -4.44 -5.43
N HIS A 20 3.30 -5.31 -4.89
CA HIS A 20 3.73 -5.25 -3.50
C HIS A 20 4.86 -4.23 -3.36
N LEU A 21 4.68 -3.22 -2.50
CA LEU A 21 5.65 -2.13 -2.30
C LEU A 21 6.58 -2.36 -1.10
N ASP A 22 6.37 -3.42 -0.33
CA ASP A 22 7.27 -3.89 0.73
C ASP A 22 8.71 -4.16 0.23
N SER A 23 8.84 -4.66 -1.01
CA SER A 23 10.13 -4.86 -1.66
C SER A 23 10.85 -3.53 -1.95
N VAL A 24 10.10 -2.48 -2.32
CA VAL A 24 10.63 -1.12 -2.49
C VAL A 24 11.12 -0.58 -1.15
N VAL A 25 10.34 -0.77 -0.08
CA VAL A 25 10.73 -0.38 1.29
C VAL A 25 12.00 -1.11 1.72
N PHE A 26 12.06 -2.43 1.53
CA PHE A 26 13.21 -3.24 1.89
C PHE A 26 14.49 -2.81 1.17
N TRP A 27 14.42 -2.61 -0.16
CA TRP A 27 15.51 -2.03 -0.93
C TRP A 27 15.90 -0.63 -0.42
N ALA A 28 14.90 0.20 -0.11
CA ALA A 28 15.12 1.56 0.36
C ALA A 28 15.74 1.63 1.76
N MET A 29 15.54 0.63 2.62
CA MET A 29 16.24 0.53 3.91
C MET A 29 17.69 0.04 3.76
N GLY A 30 18.12 -0.33 2.55
CA GLY A 30 19.48 -0.77 2.27
C GLY A 30 19.66 -2.28 2.30
N ALA A 31 18.61 -3.04 1.93
CA ALA A 31 18.56 -4.50 1.73
C ALA A 31 19.92 -5.19 1.93
N GLY A 32 20.13 -5.73 3.14
CA GLY A 32 21.40 -6.32 3.57
C GLY A 32 21.18 -7.32 4.71
N ILE A 33 22.24 -7.99 5.13
CA ILE A 33 22.21 -9.07 6.15
C ILE A 33 21.61 -8.61 7.49
N ASP A 34 21.68 -7.33 7.81
CA ASP A 34 21.23 -6.76 9.09
C ASP A 34 19.90 -6.00 9.00
N VAL A 35 19.18 -6.08 7.87
CA VAL A 35 17.88 -5.43 7.69
C VAL A 35 16.80 -6.50 7.59
N ASP A 36 15.83 -6.45 8.50
CA ASP A 36 14.66 -7.31 8.44
C ASP A 36 13.69 -6.82 7.37
N PHE A 37 12.92 -7.75 6.81
CA PHE A 37 11.82 -7.41 5.91
C PHE A 37 10.76 -6.58 6.66
N PRO A 38 10.12 -5.58 6.02
CA PRO A 38 9.11 -4.75 6.68
C PRO A 38 8.00 -5.57 7.37
N GLU A 39 7.64 -5.20 8.61
CA GLU A 39 6.55 -5.87 9.34
C GLU A 39 5.15 -5.49 8.82
N SER A 40 5.05 -4.51 7.94
CA SER A 40 3.82 -4.07 7.30
C SER A 40 4.08 -3.64 5.87
N GLY A 41 3.14 -3.97 4.98
CA GLY A 41 3.22 -3.71 3.55
C GLY A 41 1.93 -3.12 3.00
N ILE A 42 2.07 -2.38 1.90
CA ILE A 42 0.96 -1.88 1.10
C ILE A 42 1.13 -2.32 -0.35
N ASN A 43 -0.01 -2.48 -1.03
CA ASN A 43 -0.08 -2.80 -2.44
C ASN A 43 -0.58 -1.60 -3.25
N LEU A 44 -0.02 -1.43 -4.44
CA LEU A 44 -0.61 -0.63 -5.50
C LEU A 44 -1.58 -1.51 -6.30
N VAL A 45 -2.84 -1.11 -6.41
CA VAL A 45 -3.90 -1.95 -6.95
C VAL A 45 -4.59 -1.29 -8.15
N LYS A 46 -4.67 -2.01 -9.27
CA LYS A 46 -5.40 -1.58 -10.48
C LYS A 46 -6.76 -2.26 -10.59
N CYS A 47 -7.78 -1.48 -10.91
CA CYS A 47 -9.12 -1.96 -11.25
C CYS A 47 -9.30 -2.14 -12.76
N MET A 48 -10.20 -3.03 -13.17
CA MET A 48 -10.63 -3.18 -14.57
C MET A 48 -11.15 -1.86 -15.16
N SER A 49 -11.72 -0.99 -14.33
CA SER A 49 -12.18 0.35 -14.73
C SER A 49 -11.06 1.32 -15.14
N GLY A 50 -9.79 0.96 -14.91
CA GLY A 50 -8.63 1.81 -15.12
C GLY A 50 -8.25 2.67 -13.91
N LYS A 51 -9.07 2.68 -12.85
CA LYS A 51 -8.74 3.35 -11.59
C LYS A 51 -7.71 2.57 -10.78
N TRP A 52 -6.99 3.29 -9.93
CA TRP A 52 -5.99 2.73 -9.00
C TRP A 52 -6.31 3.10 -7.56
N PHE A 53 -5.89 2.26 -6.61
CA PHE A 53 -5.94 2.58 -5.18
C PHE A 53 -4.79 1.89 -4.45
N VAL A 54 -4.57 2.29 -3.19
CA VAL A 54 -3.57 1.69 -2.31
C VAL A 54 -4.28 0.87 -1.23
N GLU A 55 -3.76 -0.31 -0.93
CA GLU A 55 -4.34 -1.25 0.03
C GLU A 55 -3.29 -1.75 1.02
N VAL A 56 -3.68 -1.94 2.29
CA VAL A 56 -2.84 -2.65 3.25
C VAL A 56 -2.82 -4.13 2.89
N ASP A 57 -1.63 -4.67 2.63
CA ASP A 57 -1.40 -6.07 2.29
C ASP A 57 -1.24 -6.92 3.56
N HIS A 58 -0.42 -6.45 4.50
CA HIS A 58 -0.16 -7.10 5.76
C HIS A 58 0.31 -6.11 6.83
N GLY A 59 0.24 -6.55 8.09
CA GLY A 59 0.62 -5.74 9.24
C GLY A 59 -0.36 -4.59 9.52
N ASN A 60 0.04 -3.69 10.42
CA ASN A 60 -0.87 -2.67 10.98
C ASN A 60 -0.33 -1.25 10.95
N CYS A 61 0.91 -1.03 10.52
CA CYS A 61 1.55 0.30 10.60
C CYS A 61 0.83 1.36 9.76
N PHE A 62 0.14 0.95 8.68
CA PHE A 62 -0.60 1.84 7.78
C PHE A 62 -2.07 2.06 8.19
N ASN A 63 -2.55 1.40 9.25
CA ASN A 63 -3.98 1.39 9.60
C ASN A 63 -4.53 2.77 9.99
N ASN A 64 -3.68 3.67 10.44
CA ASN A 64 -4.05 5.02 10.85
C ASN A 64 -4.00 6.05 9.70
N LEU A 65 -3.60 5.66 8.49
CA LEU A 65 -3.52 6.56 7.35
C LEU A 65 -4.83 6.60 6.58
N ASP A 66 -5.33 7.79 6.29
CA ASP A 66 -6.55 7.96 5.49
C ASP A 66 -6.31 7.61 4.02
N GLY A 67 -7.38 7.28 3.29
CA GLY A 67 -7.33 7.01 1.85
C GLY A 67 -6.79 5.64 1.43
N ILE A 68 -6.24 4.84 2.36
CA ILE A 68 -5.79 3.46 2.11
C ILE A 68 -6.90 2.45 2.39
N SER A 69 -7.09 1.48 1.49
CA SER A 69 -8.00 0.34 1.68
C SER A 69 -7.50 -0.56 2.80
N LYS A 70 -8.39 -0.90 3.73
CA LYS A 70 -8.10 -1.76 4.89
C LYS A 70 -9.19 -2.83 4.99
N PRO A 71 -9.15 -3.85 4.13
CA PRO A 71 -10.25 -4.82 4.00
C PRO A 71 -10.56 -5.58 5.30
N GLU A 72 -9.56 -5.75 6.15
CA GLU A 72 -9.66 -6.45 7.45
C GLU A 72 -10.23 -5.58 8.58
N ILE A 73 -10.40 -4.26 8.37
CA ILE A 73 -10.90 -3.33 9.39
C ILE A 73 -12.38 -3.03 9.15
N ALA A 74 -13.20 -3.24 10.18
CA ALA A 74 -14.62 -2.93 10.16
C ALA A 74 -14.94 -1.63 10.92
N PRO A 75 -15.83 -0.75 10.41
CA PRO A 75 -16.47 -0.85 9.11
C PRO A 75 -15.49 -0.59 7.96
N PHE A 76 -15.71 -1.25 6.82
CA PHE A 76 -14.93 -0.99 5.63
C PHE A 76 -15.16 0.45 5.16
N ILE A 77 -14.08 1.17 4.92
CA ILE A 77 -14.08 2.53 4.38
C ILE A 77 -13.48 2.46 2.98
N GLU A 78 -14.19 3.04 2.01
CA GLU A 78 -13.74 3.09 0.62
C GLU A 78 -12.41 3.87 0.50
N PRO A 79 -11.39 3.33 -0.21
CA PRO A 79 -10.13 4.03 -0.41
C PRO A 79 -10.26 5.24 -1.33
N THR A 80 -9.21 6.05 -1.38
CA THR A 80 -9.06 7.05 -2.43
C THR A 80 -8.71 6.36 -3.74
N PHE A 81 -9.46 6.69 -4.79
CA PHE A 81 -9.19 6.23 -6.15
C PHE A 81 -8.46 7.29 -6.96
N PHE A 82 -7.47 6.85 -7.72
CA PHE A 82 -6.64 7.66 -8.61
C PHE A 82 -6.88 7.27 -10.06
N ASN A 83 -6.61 8.19 -11.00
CA ASN A 83 -6.86 7.97 -12.42
C ASN A 83 -5.65 7.40 -13.17
N SER A 84 -4.47 7.43 -12.54
CA SER A 84 -3.23 6.90 -13.10
C SER A 84 -2.45 6.11 -12.07
N GLU A 85 -1.52 5.29 -12.56
CA GLU A 85 -0.55 4.57 -11.73
C GLU A 85 0.35 5.55 -10.98
N ASP A 86 0.85 6.59 -11.66
CA ASP A 86 1.75 7.59 -11.10
C ASP A 86 1.12 8.32 -9.89
N GLU A 87 -0.13 8.77 -10.01
CA GLU A 87 -0.85 9.43 -8.90
C GLU A 87 -1.00 8.50 -7.68
N ALA A 88 -1.34 7.24 -7.92
CA ALA A 88 -1.50 6.26 -6.85
C ALA A 88 -0.15 5.87 -6.22
N ARG A 89 0.91 5.78 -7.02
CA ARG A 89 2.27 5.48 -6.58
C ARG A 89 2.85 6.64 -5.75
N ASP A 90 2.65 7.88 -6.18
CA ASP A 90 3.03 9.07 -5.40
C ASP A 90 2.34 9.06 -4.03
N PHE A 91 1.03 8.79 -4.00
CA PHE A 91 0.30 8.64 -2.74
C PHE A 91 0.84 7.49 -1.88
N ALA A 92 1.13 6.33 -2.48
CA ALA A 92 1.70 5.19 -1.77
C ALA A 92 3.07 5.53 -1.14
N TYR A 93 3.91 6.29 -1.84
CA TYR A 93 5.20 6.74 -1.33
C TYR A 93 5.06 7.71 -0.16
N GLU A 94 4.11 8.64 -0.21
CA GLU A 94 3.82 9.50 0.95
C GLU A 94 3.35 8.69 2.16
N CYS A 95 2.56 7.64 1.94
CA CYS A 95 2.17 6.70 3.00
C CYS A 95 3.37 5.95 3.58
N ILE A 96 4.25 5.41 2.72
CA ILE A 96 5.49 4.73 3.13
C ILE A 96 6.37 5.68 3.95
N LYS A 97 6.61 6.90 3.47
CA LYS A 97 7.45 7.89 4.15
C LYS A 97 6.86 8.37 5.48
N SER A 98 5.53 8.31 5.62
CA SER A 98 4.83 8.59 6.88
C SER A 98 5.05 7.49 7.92
N VAL A 99 5.14 6.22 7.50
CA VAL A 99 5.38 5.06 8.37
C VAL A 99 6.86 4.84 8.65
N TYR A 100 7.72 5.10 7.67
CA TYR A 100 9.18 4.92 7.73
C TYR A 100 9.88 6.29 7.59
N PRO A 101 10.04 7.07 8.68
CA PRO A 101 10.60 8.42 8.62
C PRO A 101 12.01 8.50 8.03
N ASP A 102 12.81 7.44 8.16
CA ASP A 102 14.16 7.35 7.59
C ASP A 102 14.15 7.39 6.06
N LEU A 103 13.02 7.03 5.43
CA LEU A 103 12.84 7.06 3.98
C LEU A 103 12.32 8.41 3.46
N LYS A 104 12.03 9.38 4.35
CA LYS A 104 11.39 10.66 3.98
C LYS A 104 12.07 11.39 2.82
N ASN A 105 13.40 11.40 2.81
CA ASN A 105 14.21 12.07 1.78
C ASN A 105 14.74 11.10 0.71
N LYS A 106 14.34 9.83 0.75
CA LYS A 106 14.79 8.83 -0.21
C LYS A 106 13.92 8.86 -1.46
N ASP A 107 14.58 8.77 -2.61
CA ASP A 107 13.91 8.55 -3.88
C ASP A 107 13.57 7.05 -4.01
N LEU A 108 12.29 6.73 -3.87
CA LEU A 108 11.77 5.37 -3.94
C LEU A 108 11.67 4.86 -5.38
N ASN A 109 11.63 5.75 -6.38
CA ASN A 109 11.62 5.34 -7.79
C ASN A 109 12.95 4.72 -8.24
N GLY A 110 14.03 4.95 -7.48
CA GLY A 110 15.32 4.31 -7.75
C GLY A 110 15.29 2.78 -7.70
N TYR A 111 14.25 2.17 -7.12
CA TYR A 111 14.04 0.72 -7.16
C TYR A 111 13.83 0.16 -8.58
N TYR A 112 13.21 0.95 -9.46
CA TYR A 112 12.85 0.54 -10.83
C TYR A 112 13.90 0.92 -11.88
N SER A 113 15.03 1.48 -11.45
CA SER A 113 16.12 1.94 -12.31
C SER A 113 17.16 0.86 -12.60
#